data_AF-A0A1F3P0Y9-F1
#
_entry.id   AF-A0A1F3P0Y9-F1
#
_cell.length_a   1.000
_cell.length_b   1.000
_cell.length_c   1.000
_cell.angle_alpha   90.00
_cell.angle_beta   90.00
_cell.angle_gamma   90.00
#
_symmetry.space_group_name_H-M   'P 1'
#
loop_
_entity.id
_entity.type
_entity.pdbx_description
1 polymer ?
#
loop_
_entity_poly.entity_id
_entity_poly.type
_entity_poly.pdbx_seq_one_letter_code
_entity_poly.pdbx_strand_id
1 'polypeptide(L)'
;MRYLFIHRFYVVWLILSLFYSTGLAQQQNSDLGGTYAKLYESFRKTYSFDQELVNGIFYENPYWKALGHPFLLENQFYTGTLVYHGKRYDHVEMKYDIYEQKMLINYQFNDKQLNILLLNEFISEFSFNGKMFGFFSFSEMKPAFFQVIAGGNDLKCLYH
;
A
#
# COMPACT_ATOMS: atom_id res chain seq x y z
N MET A 1 4.87 56.40 -38.86
CA MET A 1 5.57 55.62 -37.81
C MET A 1 4.92 55.66 -36.40
N ARG A 2 3.75 56.27 -36.16
CA ARG A 2 3.09 56.25 -34.83
C ARG A 2 2.20 55.02 -34.56
N TYR A 3 1.60 54.42 -35.60
CA TYR A 3 0.70 53.27 -35.47
C TYR A 3 1.40 51.93 -35.11
N LEU A 4 2.67 51.77 -35.51
CA LEU A 4 3.48 50.57 -35.19
C LEU A 4 3.80 50.46 -33.69
N PHE A 5 3.86 51.58 -32.97
CA PHE A 5 4.18 51.60 -31.54
C PHE A 5 2.98 51.19 -30.68
N ILE A 6 1.77 51.59 -31.10
CA ILE A 6 0.51 51.28 -30.42
C ILE A 6 0.18 49.78 -30.58
N HIS A 7 0.42 49.21 -31.77
CA HIS A 7 0.17 47.80 -32.03
C HIS A 7 1.04 46.86 -31.16
N ARG A 8 2.28 47.27 -30.89
CA ARG A 8 3.22 46.53 -30.03
C ARG A 8 2.76 46.50 -28.56
N PHE A 9 2.14 47.59 -28.08
CA PHE A 9 1.60 47.66 -26.73
C PHE A 9 0.39 46.74 -26.54
N TYR A 10 -0.52 46.70 -27.53
CA TYR A 10 -1.70 45.83 -27.47
C TYR A 10 -1.32 44.34 -27.47
N VAL A 11 -0.33 43.93 -28.27
CA VAL A 11 0.13 42.53 -28.30
C VAL A 11 0.76 42.11 -26.97
N VAL A 12 1.57 43.00 -26.36
CA VAL A 12 2.16 42.72 -25.03
C VAL A 12 1.09 42.62 -23.95
N TRP A 13 0.07 43.48 -23.98
CA TRP A 13 -1.05 43.41 -23.04
C TRP A 13 -1.90 42.14 -23.21
N LEU A 14 -2.12 41.71 -24.46
CA LEU A 14 -2.83 40.47 -24.78
C LEU A 14 -2.06 39.23 -24.26
N ILE A 15 -0.74 39.19 -24.46
CA ILE A 15 0.12 38.12 -23.93
C ILE A 15 0.10 38.11 -22.40
N LEU A 16 0.22 39.27 -21.74
CA LEU A 16 0.14 39.37 -20.28
C LEU A 16 -1.20 38.85 -19.74
N SER A 17 -2.32 39.19 -20.39
CA SER A 17 -3.66 38.73 -19.97
C SER A 17 -3.85 37.21 -20.08
N LEU A 18 -3.20 36.57 -21.07
CA LEU A 18 -3.21 35.10 -21.23
C LEU A 18 -2.40 34.37 -20.15
N PHE A 19 -1.39 35.01 -19.56
CA PHE A 19 -0.63 34.43 -18.44
C PHE A 19 -1.34 34.56 -17.08
N TYR A 20 -2.27 35.52 -16.91
CA TYR A 20 -3.02 35.66 -15.66
C TYR A 20 -4.08 34.56 -15.46
N SER A 21 -4.67 34.03 -16.54
CA SER A 21 -5.74 33.03 -16.43
C SER A 21 -5.25 31.64 -16.04
N THR A 22 -4.00 31.29 -16.31
CA THR A 22 -3.44 29.97 -15.98
C THR A 22 -3.10 29.80 -14.50
N GLY A 23 -2.93 30.89 -13.74
CA GLY A 23 -2.58 30.84 -12.31
C GLY A 23 -3.75 30.44 -11.38
N LEU A 24 -4.98 30.76 -11.76
CA LEU A 24 -6.16 30.50 -10.91
C LEU A 24 -6.73 29.07 -11.05
N ALA A 25 -6.39 28.36 -12.12
CA ALA A 25 -6.89 27.01 -12.37
C ALA A 25 -6.20 25.90 -11.54
N GLN A 26 -5.07 26.20 -10.90
CA GLN A 26 -4.28 25.19 -10.17
C GLN A 26 -4.65 25.06 -8.68
N GLN A 27 -5.54 25.89 -8.14
CA GLN A 27 -5.74 25.97 -6.68
C GLN A 27 -6.86 25.06 -6.13
N GLN A 28 -7.61 24.35 -6.96
CA GLN A 28 -8.78 23.58 -6.50
C GLN A 28 -8.47 22.14 -6.02
N ASN A 29 -7.27 21.61 -6.30
CA ASN A 29 -6.93 20.21 -5.97
C ASN A 29 -6.31 20.02 -4.56
N SER A 30 -5.89 21.08 -3.88
CA SER A 30 -5.21 20.97 -2.57
C SER A 30 -6.16 20.86 -1.37
N ASP A 31 -7.40 21.34 -1.50
CA ASP A 31 -8.32 21.49 -0.34
C ASP A 31 -9.10 20.20 -0.01
N LEU A 32 -9.42 19.40 -1.03
CA LEU A 32 -10.01 18.07 -0.87
C LEU A 32 -9.04 17.13 -0.13
N GLY A 33 -7.79 17.02 -0.60
CA GLY A 33 -6.78 16.17 0.05
C GLY A 33 -6.51 16.57 1.51
N GLY A 34 -6.46 17.88 1.79
CA GLY A 34 -6.29 18.39 3.15
C GLY A 34 -7.48 18.10 4.08
N THR A 35 -8.70 18.12 3.56
CA THR A 35 -9.92 17.81 4.33
C THR A 35 -10.01 16.32 4.65
N TYR A 36 -9.73 15.45 3.68
CA TYR A 36 -9.67 13.99 3.90
C TYR A 36 -8.59 13.61 4.91
N ALA A 37 -7.40 14.19 4.81
CA ALA A 37 -6.31 13.94 5.76
C ALA A 37 -6.71 14.31 7.20
N LYS A 38 -7.36 15.47 7.40
CA LYS A 38 -7.86 15.89 8.72
C LYS A 38 -8.93 14.94 9.27
N LEU A 39 -9.84 14.47 8.42
CA LEU A 39 -10.87 13.52 8.81
C LEU A 39 -10.25 12.17 9.22
N TYR A 40 -9.32 11.64 8.42
CA TYR A 40 -8.61 10.40 8.70
C TYR A 40 -7.84 10.46 10.02
N GLU A 41 -7.09 11.55 10.26
CA GLU A 41 -6.39 11.75 11.53
C GLU A 41 -7.34 11.84 12.74
N SER A 42 -8.51 12.45 12.56
CA SER A 42 -9.55 12.48 13.60
C SER A 42 -10.08 11.08 13.94
N PHE A 43 -10.33 10.25 12.91
CA PHE A 43 -10.72 8.85 13.11
C PHE A 43 -9.63 8.04 13.79
N ARG A 44 -8.38 8.14 13.33
CA ARG A 44 -7.22 7.48 13.92
C ARG A 44 -7.04 7.84 15.39
N LYS A 45 -7.20 9.13 15.74
CA LYS A 45 -7.14 9.61 17.12
C LYS A 45 -8.30 9.09 17.98
N THR A 46 -9.49 8.92 17.40
CA THR A 46 -10.68 8.45 18.12
C THR A 46 -10.66 6.95 18.36
N TYR A 47 -10.31 6.16 17.34
CA TYR A 47 -10.39 4.70 17.41
C TYR A 47 -9.08 4.04 17.88
N SER A 48 -7.95 4.75 17.93
CA SER A 48 -6.65 4.27 18.44
C SER A 48 -6.04 3.04 17.74
N PHE A 49 -6.68 2.50 16.69
CA PHE A 49 -6.15 1.41 15.87
C PHE A 49 -6.07 1.80 14.40
N ASP A 50 -5.19 1.11 13.67
CA ASP A 50 -5.00 1.34 12.24
C ASP A 50 -6.03 0.56 11.42
N GLN A 51 -7.11 1.24 11.05
CA GLN A 51 -8.21 0.64 10.29
C GLN A 51 -7.75 0.08 8.94
N GLU A 52 -6.72 0.66 8.33
CA GLU A 52 -6.23 0.21 7.02
C GLU A 52 -5.57 -1.17 7.13
N LEU A 53 -4.83 -1.43 8.22
CA LEU A 53 -4.23 -2.75 8.46
C LEU A 53 -5.25 -3.79 8.94
N VAL A 54 -6.25 -3.35 9.72
CA VAL A 54 -7.17 -4.25 10.44
C VAL A 54 -8.40 -4.63 9.60
N ASN A 55 -8.68 -3.93 8.50
CA ASN A 55 -9.83 -4.17 7.64
C ASN A 55 -9.66 -5.41 6.74
N GLY A 56 -9.57 -6.59 7.37
CA GLY A 56 -9.52 -7.90 6.73
C GLY A 56 -10.64 -8.82 7.23
N ILE A 57 -10.51 -10.12 6.93
CA ILE A 57 -11.48 -11.14 7.34
C ILE A 57 -10.97 -11.84 8.59
N PHE A 58 -11.83 -12.10 9.58
CA PHE A 58 -11.42 -12.93 10.73
C PHE A 58 -11.00 -14.31 10.25
N TYR A 59 -9.83 -14.76 10.71
CA TYR A 59 -9.34 -16.08 10.32
C TYR A 59 -10.00 -17.18 11.13
N GLU A 60 -10.67 -18.10 10.43
CA GLU A 60 -11.09 -19.39 10.96
C GLU A 60 -10.15 -20.48 10.43
N ASN A 61 -9.62 -21.33 11.31
CA ASN A 61 -8.66 -22.37 10.91
C ASN A 61 -9.35 -23.50 10.13
N PRO A 62 -9.15 -23.63 8.81
CA PRO A 62 -9.80 -24.69 8.04
C PRO A 62 -9.08 -26.04 8.20
N TYR A 63 -7.87 -26.05 8.79
CA TYR A 63 -7.00 -27.23 8.92
C TYR A 63 -7.08 -27.90 10.29
N TRP A 64 -8.14 -27.66 11.06
CA TRP A 64 -8.24 -28.15 12.44
C TRP A 64 -8.21 -29.69 12.59
N LYS A 65 -8.49 -30.45 11.51
CA LYS A 65 -8.36 -31.92 11.46
C LYS A 65 -7.09 -32.42 10.75
N ALA A 66 -6.30 -31.53 10.17
CA ALA A 66 -5.13 -31.92 9.41
C ALA A 66 -3.98 -32.33 10.33
N LEU A 67 -3.14 -33.25 9.86
CA LEU A 67 -1.89 -33.59 10.53
C LEU A 67 -0.80 -32.63 10.01
N GLY A 68 -0.23 -31.81 10.90
CA GLY A 68 0.75 -30.77 10.54
C GLY A 68 0.12 -29.39 10.33
N HIS A 69 0.80 -28.51 9.58
CA HIS A 69 0.32 -27.16 9.26
C HIS A 69 0.77 -26.70 7.87
N PRO A 70 -0.01 -25.82 7.20
CA PRO A 70 0.33 -25.31 5.87
C PRO A 70 1.17 -24.02 5.92
N PHE A 71 1.58 -23.58 7.11
CA PHE A 71 2.33 -22.35 7.26
C PHE A 71 3.81 -22.52 6.89
N LEU A 72 4.39 -21.50 6.26
CA LEU A 72 5.82 -21.45 6.02
C LEU A 72 6.59 -21.55 7.34
N LEU A 73 7.62 -22.39 7.38
CA LEU A 73 8.44 -22.70 8.56
C LEU A 73 7.67 -23.49 9.63
N GLU A 74 7.06 -22.78 10.58
CA GLU A 74 6.42 -23.34 11.78
C GLU A 74 5.05 -22.71 11.98
N ASN A 75 4.16 -23.36 12.73
CA ASN A 75 2.85 -22.83 13.08
C ASN A 75 2.91 -21.74 14.18
N GLN A 76 3.68 -20.69 13.95
CA GLN A 76 3.80 -19.53 14.85
C GLN A 76 3.84 -18.22 14.08
N PHE A 77 3.56 -17.13 14.77
CA PHE A 77 3.70 -15.80 14.20
C PHE A 77 5.16 -15.34 14.26
N TYR A 78 5.63 -14.73 13.18
CA TYR A 78 6.93 -14.11 13.08
C TYR A 78 6.77 -12.61 12.94
N THR A 79 7.58 -11.85 13.66
CA THR A 79 7.66 -10.40 13.49
C THR A 79 8.39 -10.07 12.19
N GLY A 80 7.84 -9.14 11.42
CA GLY A 80 8.41 -8.75 10.14
C GLY A 80 7.92 -7.39 9.66
N THR A 81 8.16 -7.13 8.37
CA THR A 81 7.65 -5.95 7.67
C THR A 81 6.60 -6.37 6.66
N LEU A 82 5.55 -5.57 6.53
CA LEU A 82 4.50 -5.72 5.53
C LEU A 82 4.31 -4.39 4.78
N VAL A 83 4.19 -4.43 3.46
CA VAL A 83 3.72 -3.31 2.64
C VAL A 83 2.30 -3.62 2.20
N TYR A 84 1.32 -2.93 2.81
CA TYR A 84 -0.11 -3.13 2.62
C TYR A 84 -0.77 -1.81 2.22
N HIS A 85 -1.58 -1.81 1.16
CA HIS A 85 -2.14 -0.59 0.54
C HIS A 85 -1.06 0.47 0.20
N GLY A 86 0.15 0.03 -0.17
CA GLY A 86 1.29 0.92 -0.45
C GLY A 86 1.92 1.58 0.78
N LYS A 87 1.42 1.28 1.98
CA LYS A 87 1.99 1.76 3.25
C LYS A 87 2.83 0.66 3.89
N ARG A 88 4.00 1.05 4.39
CA ARG A 88 4.91 0.17 5.10
C ARG A 88 4.52 0.09 6.58
N TYR A 89 4.41 -1.14 7.07
CA TYR A 89 4.19 -1.49 8.46
C TYR A 89 5.39 -2.31 8.94
N ASP A 90 6.08 -1.82 9.97
CA ASP A 90 7.17 -2.54 10.62
C ASP A 90 6.67 -3.24 11.90
N HIS A 91 7.38 -4.28 12.33
CA HIS A 91 7.07 -5.07 13.51
C HIS A 91 5.68 -5.72 13.51
N VAL A 92 5.20 -6.13 12.33
CA VAL A 92 3.93 -6.83 12.20
C VAL A 92 4.14 -8.31 12.51
N GLU A 93 3.36 -8.85 13.45
CA GLU A 93 3.31 -10.29 13.70
C GLU A 93 2.48 -10.96 12.61
N MET A 94 3.12 -11.79 11.80
CA MET A 94 2.50 -12.40 10.63
C MET A 94 2.84 -13.87 10.47
N LYS A 95 1.98 -14.59 9.77
CA LYS A 95 2.18 -15.99 9.41
C LYS A 95 1.62 -16.22 8.01
N TYR A 96 2.39 -16.91 7.19
CA TYR A 96 2.06 -17.09 5.78
C TYR A 96 1.68 -18.54 5.48
N ASP A 97 0.48 -18.74 4.95
CA ASP A 97 -0.03 -20.02 4.47
C ASP A 97 0.47 -20.25 3.04
N ILE A 98 1.38 -21.21 2.86
CA ILE A 98 1.99 -21.50 1.54
C ILE A 98 1.08 -22.31 0.63
N TYR A 99 0.07 -22.98 1.19
CA TYR A 99 -0.86 -23.81 0.44
C TYR A 99 -1.95 -22.95 -0.21
N GLU A 100 -2.60 -22.08 0.56
CA GLU A 100 -3.62 -21.15 0.06
C GLU A 100 -3.04 -19.80 -0.39
N GLN A 101 -1.74 -19.59 -0.19
CA GLN A 101 -1.03 -18.34 -0.50
C GLN A 101 -1.59 -17.14 0.28
N LYS A 102 -2.01 -17.33 1.53
CA LYS A 102 -2.70 -16.30 2.33
C LYS A 102 -1.82 -15.75 3.45
N MET A 103 -1.94 -14.45 3.71
CA MET A 103 -1.25 -13.79 4.83
C MET A 103 -2.19 -13.60 6.01
N LEU A 104 -1.78 -14.10 7.18
CA LEU A 104 -2.43 -13.85 8.45
C LEU A 104 -1.58 -12.88 9.26
N ILE A 105 -2.21 -11.90 9.88
CA ILE A 105 -1.57 -11.07 10.90
C ILE A 105 -2.21 -11.30 12.26
N ASN A 106 -1.39 -11.11 13.28
CA ASN A 106 -1.84 -11.04 14.66
C ASN A 106 -1.93 -9.58 15.08
N TYR A 107 -3.10 -9.15 15.52
CA TYR A 107 -3.34 -7.76 15.93
C TYR A 107 -3.93 -7.70 17.34
N GLN A 108 -3.35 -6.86 18.19
CA GLN A 108 -3.86 -6.65 19.55
C GLN A 108 -4.77 -5.43 19.60
N PHE A 109 -6.03 -5.64 20.01
CA PHE A 109 -7.03 -4.59 20.17
C PHE A 109 -7.75 -4.75 21.51
N ASN A 110 -7.64 -3.74 22.39
CA ASN A 110 -8.27 -3.72 23.71
C ASN A 110 -8.08 -5.04 24.49
N ASP A 111 -6.82 -5.46 24.66
CA ASP A 111 -6.41 -6.71 25.32
C ASP A 111 -6.88 -8.01 24.66
N LYS A 112 -7.51 -7.92 23.48
CA LYS A 112 -7.89 -9.08 22.68
C LYS A 112 -6.93 -9.25 21.52
N GLN A 113 -6.59 -10.52 21.27
CA GLN A 113 -5.78 -10.92 20.14
C GLN A 113 -6.71 -11.30 18.97
N LEU A 114 -6.49 -10.67 17.81
CA LEU A 114 -7.28 -10.87 16.60
C LEU A 114 -6.38 -11.43 15.50
N ASN A 115 -6.77 -12.58 14.95
CA ASN A 115 -6.13 -13.14 13.77
C ASN A 115 -6.89 -12.66 12.53
N ILE A 116 -6.23 -11.86 11.70
CA ILE A 116 -6.84 -11.20 10.55
C ILE A 116 -6.19 -11.75 9.29
N LEU A 117 -7.03 -12.22 8.37
CA LEU A 117 -6.65 -12.61 7.03
C LEU A 117 -6.62 -11.37 6.13
N LEU A 118 -5.45 -11.08 5.57
CA LEU A 118 -5.27 -9.97 4.65
C LEU A 118 -5.60 -10.39 3.22
N LEU A 119 -6.05 -9.42 2.41
CA LEU A 119 -6.30 -9.62 0.99
C LEU A 119 -4.99 -9.45 0.22
N ASN A 120 -4.60 -10.49 -0.52
CA ASN A 120 -3.31 -10.53 -1.23
C ASN A 120 -3.13 -9.38 -2.23
N GLU A 121 -4.22 -8.94 -2.88
CA GLU A 121 -4.20 -7.85 -3.86
C GLU A 121 -3.71 -6.51 -3.30
N PHE A 122 -3.76 -6.33 -1.98
CA PHE A 122 -3.28 -5.13 -1.31
C PHE A 122 -1.90 -5.31 -0.68
N ILE A 123 -1.34 -6.52 -0.69
CA ILE A 123 0.01 -6.81 -0.19
C ILE A 123 0.98 -6.69 -1.37
N SER A 124 1.87 -5.72 -1.30
CA SER A 124 2.91 -5.53 -2.33
C SER A 124 4.14 -6.38 -2.03
N GLU A 125 4.53 -6.38 -0.76
CA GLU A 125 5.75 -6.99 -0.26
C GLU A 125 5.57 -7.37 1.22
N PHE A 126 6.21 -8.45 1.65
CA PHE A 126 6.42 -8.71 3.06
C PHE A 126 7.79 -9.35 3.30
N SER A 127 8.30 -9.21 4.50
CA SER A 127 9.50 -9.90 4.93
C SER A 127 9.40 -10.36 6.36
N PHE A 128 9.84 -11.58 6.63
CA PHE A 128 9.98 -12.12 7.98
C PHE A 128 11.06 -13.19 7.99
N ASN A 129 11.70 -13.38 9.15
CA ASN A 129 12.78 -14.35 9.33
C ASN A 129 13.89 -14.27 8.25
N GLY A 130 14.30 -13.05 7.89
CA GLY A 130 15.34 -12.78 6.89
C GLY A 130 14.95 -13.12 5.44
N LYS A 131 13.70 -13.48 5.17
CA LYS A 131 13.17 -13.75 3.83
C LYS A 131 12.30 -12.59 3.38
N MET A 132 12.44 -12.20 2.12
CA MET A 132 11.64 -11.16 1.47
C MET A 132 10.78 -11.79 0.39
N PHE A 133 9.53 -11.37 0.29
CA PHE A 133 8.56 -11.85 -0.67
C PHE A 133 7.89 -10.67 -1.36
N GLY A 134 7.73 -10.77 -2.67
CA GLY A 134 7.01 -9.78 -3.47
C GLY A 134 5.83 -10.43 -4.18
N PHE A 135 4.77 -9.65 -4.39
CA PHE A 135 3.64 -10.06 -5.22
C PHE A 135 3.97 -9.78 -6.70
N PHE A 136 3.98 -10.83 -7.53
CA PHE A 136 4.30 -10.72 -8.95
C PHE A 136 3.21 -11.34 -9.81
N SER A 137 3.05 -10.77 -11.01
CA SER A 137 2.15 -11.25 -12.04
C SER A 137 2.93 -11.47 -13.32
N PHE A 138 2.79 -12.67 -13.90
CA PHE A 138 3.44 -13.06 -15.14
C PHE A 138 2.38 -13.50 -16.15
N SER A 139 2.60 -13.29 -17.44
CA SER A 139 1.58 -13.57 -18.47
C SER A 139 1.10 -15.03 -18.50
N GLU A 140 1.94 -15.98 -18.06
CA GLU A 140 1.66 -17.42 -18.09
C GLU A 140 1.20 -17.99 -16.74
N MET A 141 1.16 -17.18 -15.67
CA MET A 141 0.87 -17.65 -14.32
C MET A 141 -0.12 -16.73 -13.60
N LYS A 142 -0.93 -17.30 -12.71
CA LYS A 142 -1.73 -16.48 -11.79
C LYS A 142 -0.80 -15.63 -10.90
N PRO A 143 -1.21 -14.40 -10.55
CA PRO A 143 -0.46 -13.59 -9.58
C PRO A 143 -0.27 -14.34 -8.27
N ALA A 144 0.95 -14.31 -7.75
CA ALA A 144 1.34 -15.04 -6.54
C ALA A 144 2.50 -14.33 -5.83
N PHE A 145 2.83 -14.80 -4.63
CA PHE A 145 4.01 -14.33 -3.92
C PHE A 145 5.22 -15.16 -4.31
N PHE A 146 6.34 -14.48 -4.53
CA PHE A 146 7.62 -15.12 -4.80
C PHE A 146 8.63 -14.63 -3.77
N GLN A 147 9.42 -15.56 -3.25
CA GLN A 147 10.58 -15.21 -2.44
C GLN A 147 11.62 -14.52 -3.34
N VAL A 148 12.06 -13.34 -2.95
CA VAL A 148 13.14 -12.61 -3.60
C VAL A 148 14.46 -13.11 -3.03
N ILE A 149 15.24 -13.82 -3.84
CA ILE A 149 16.53 -14.41 -3.42
C ILE A 149 17.68 -13.42 -3.64
N ALA A 150 17.64 -12.73 -4.77
CA ALA A 150 18.61 -11.72 -5.14
C ALA A 150 17.97 -10.78 -6.16
N GLY A 151 18.44 -9.54 -6.25
CA GLY A 151 18.01 -8.68 -7.34
C GLY A 151 18.57 -7.27 -7.28
N GLY A 152 18.89 -6.74 -8.45
CA GLY A 152 19.14 -5.33 -8.68
C GLY A 152 17.91 -4.63 -9.27
N ASN A 153 18.08 -3.41 -9.79
CA ASN A 153 16.98 -2.67 -10.41
C ASN A 153 16.46 -3.35 -11.69
N ASP A 154 17.33 -4.01 -12.44
CA ASP A 154 17.00 -4.54 -13.78
C ASP A 154 16.69 -6.05 -13.79
N LEU A 155 17.17 -6.81 -12.79
CA LEU A 155 17.02 -8.26 -12.75
C LEU A 155 16.78 -8.75 -11.31
N LYS A 156 15.74 -9.58 -11.13
CA LYS A 156 15.41 -10.22 -9.86
C LYS A 156 15.36 -11.75 -10.03
N CYS A 157 15.99 -12.46 -9.11
CA CYS A 157 15.90 -13.91 -8.96
C CYS A 157 14.79 -14.23 -7.97
N LEU A 158 13.78 -14.95 -8.45
CA LEU A 158 12.57 -15.28 -7.72
C LEU A 158 12.47 -16.79 -7.50
N TYR A 159 12.00 -17.18 -6.32
CA TYR A 159 11.66 -18.56 -5.98
C TYR A 159 10.19 -18.63 -5.59
N HIS A 160 9.48 -19.59 -6.17
CA HIS A 160 8.07 -19.86 -5.89
C HIS A 160 7.94 -21.14 -5.07
#